data_AF-A0A0T0M8P8-F1
#
_entry.id   AF-A0A0T0M8P8-F1
#
_cell.length_a   1.000
_cell.length_b   1.000
_cell.length_c   1.000
_cell.angle_alpha   90.00
_cell.angle_beta   90.00
_cell.angle_gamma   90.00
#
_symmetry.space_group_name_H-M   'P 1'
#
loop_
_entity.id
_entity.type
_entity.pdbx_description
1 polymer ?
#
loop_
_entity_poly.entity_id
_entity_poly.type
_entity_poly.pdbx_seq_one_letter_code
_entity_poly.pdbx_strand_id
1 'polypeptide(L)'
;MKKLLLRFVLVFGLLGTTTLSLTSCDKDDIEVPVPFDIPLTLEKDLPFATVNTSSYLRYPEIPLNIDVDAQIKEKNSKLSVENLKSVKLTGFTIDYISSTLGNKLNIINGAKVFIKAPNLPEVLVGTVENNTNPNTLTINTTDTELIDYLKSKQNSLFLEIKGAQTSLDELKVNLKPVFKITVGL
;
A
#
# COMPACT_ATOMS: atom_id res chain seq x y z
N MET A 1 50.63 -43.34 56.76
CA MET A 1 49.60 -43.78 57.73
C MET A 1 48.26 -43.88 57.01
N LYS A 2 47.50 -44.96 57.26
CA LYS A 2 46.14 -45.30 56.75
C LYS A 2 46.07 -45.61 55.23
N LYS A 3 46.04 -46.89 54.81
CA LYS A 3 44.88 -47.83 54.71
C LYS A 3 43.84 -47.26 53.71
N LEU A 4 43.42 -47.90 52.62
CA LEU A 4 42.77 -49.23 52.49
C LEU A 4 42.59 -49.52 50.97
N LEU A 5 43.11 -50.62 50.41
CA LEU A 5 42.37 -51.79 49.85
C LEU A 5 41.02 -51.44 49.14
N LEU A 6 40.88 -51.62 47.81
CA LEU A 6 40.69 -52.87 47.04
C LEU A 6 39.20 -53.12 46.70
N ARG A 7 38.91 -53.26 45.39
CA ARG A 7 37.92 -54.15 44.69
C ARG A 7 37.35 -53.42 43.46
N PHE A 8 37.82 -53.73 42.25
CA PHE A 8 37.25 -54.72 41.31
C PHE A 8 35.74 -54.55 41.10
N VAL A 9 35.31 -54.09 39.91
CA VAL A 9 34.54 -54.87 38.92
C VAL A 9 34.68 -54.18 37.55
N LEU A 10 34.82 -55.03 36.54
CA LEU A 10 35.14 -54.79 35.13
C LEU A 10 33.95 -55.30 34.31
N VAL A 11 33.30 -54.46 33.50
CA VAL A 11 32.37 -54.83 32.40
C VAL A 11 32.38 -53.61 31.43
N PHE A 12 33.16 -53.56 30.35
CA PHE A 12 33.00 -54.17 29.01
C PHE A 12 31.70 -53.84 28.25
N GLY A 13 31.85 -53.21 27.07
CA GLY A 13 30.82 -52.91 26.07
C GLY A 13 30.93 -51.45 25.63
N LEU A 14 31.84 -51.04 24.73
CA LEU A 14 32.01 -51.38 23.31
C LEU A 14 30.79 -51.06 22.43
N LEU A 15 31.02 -50.11 21.50
CA LEU A 15 30.31 -49.82 20.25
C LEU A 15 28.98 -49.03 20.31
N GLY A 16 29.00 -47.86 19.66
CA GLY A 16 27.78 -47.09 19.35
C GLY A 16 28.00 -45.65 18.89
N THR A 17 29.00 -45.39 18.05
CA THR A 17 29.03 -44.16 17.22
C THR A 17 27.86 -44.18 16.25
N THR A 18 26.88 -43.31 16.42
CA THR A 18 26.16 -42.67 15.29
C THR A 18 25.40 -41.45 15.80
N THR A 19 25.92 -40.31 15.36
CA THR A 19 25.23 -39.04 15.11
C THR A 19 23.75 -39.20 14.78
N LEU A 20 22.87 -38.69 15.63
CA LEU A 20 21.56 -38.19 15.23
C LEU A 20 21.40 -36.82 15.90
N SER A 21 22.15 -35.84 15.39
CA SER A 21 21.68 -34.46 15.36
C SER A 21 20.31 -34.51 14.71
N LEU A 22 19.26 -34.39 15.52
CA LEU A 22 17.93 -34.03 15.06
C LEU A 22 18.07 -32.64 14.46
N THR A 23 18.46 -32.57 13.18
CA THR A 23 18.12 -31.46 12.33
C THR A 23 16.61 -31.35 12.43
N SER A 24 16.14 -30.39 13.21
CA SER A 24 14.78 -29.88 13.03
C SER A 24 14.73 -29.44 11.58
N CYS A 25 14.20 -30.29 10.72
CA CYS A 25 13.51 -29.84 9.54
C CYS A 25 12.29 -29.08 10.08
N ASP A 26 12.53 -27.83 10.52
CA ASP A 26 11.52 -26.81 10.37
C ASP A 26 11.31 -26.77 8.87
N LYS A 27 10.26 -27.47 8.45
CA LYS A 27 9.68 -27.27 7.13
C LYS A 27 9.48 -25.76 7.11
N ASP A 28 10.22 -25.09 6.24
CA ASP A 28 9.88 -23.74 5.83
C ASP A 28 8.42 -23.85 5.38
N ASP A 29 7.50 -23.55 6.30
CA ASP A 29 6.11 -23.32 5.96
C ASP A 29 6.23 -22.26 4.90
N ILE A 30 5.88 -22.64 3.67
CA ILE A 30 5.78 -21.74 2.55
C ILE A 30 4.69 -20.77 2.99
N GLU A 31 5.09 -19.69 3.66
CA GLU A 31 4.23 -18.64 4.16
C GLU A 31 3.62 -18.03 2.90
N VAL A 32 2.43 -18.55 2.59
CA VAL A 32 1.52 -18.06 1.55
C VAL A 32 1.54 -16.55 1.67
N PRO A 33 1.73 -15.82 0.55
CA PRO A 33 1.94 -14.40 0.63
C PRO A 33 0.72 -13.76 1.29
N VAL A 34 0.90 -13.18 2.48
CA VAL A 34 -0.20 -12.64 3.27
C VAL A 34 -0.51 -11.23 2.74
N PRO A 35 -1.66 -11.03 2.07
CA PRO A 35 -2.03 -9.70 1.65
C PRO A 35 -2.45 -8.87 2.87
N PHE A 36 -2.07 -7.60 2.89
CA PHE A 36 -2.56 -6.62 3.86
C PHE A 36 -2.80 -5.27 3.20
N ASP A 37 -3.71 -4.49 3.79
CA ASP A 37 -4.10 -3.19 3.25
C ASP A 37 -3.39 -2.05 3.99
N ILE A 38 -2.95 -1.04 3.24
CA ILE A 38 -2.42 0.23 3.73
C ILE A 38 -3.42 1.33 3.38
N PRO A 39 -4.33 1.67 4.31
CA PRO A 39 -5.20 2.81 4.15
C PRO A 39 -4.43 4.10 4.40
N LEU A 40 -4.67 5.11 3.58
CA LEU A 40 -4.12 6.46 3.78
C LEU A 40 -5.26 7.47 3.85
N THR A 41 -5.00 8.60 4.49
CA THR A 41 -5.92 9.73 4.47
C THR A 41 -5.10 11.00 4.35
N LEU A 42 -5.36 11.77 3.29
CA LEU A 42 -4.66 13.00 2.98
C LEU A 42 -5.70 14.12 2.81
N GLU A 43 -5.62 15.11 3.69
CA GLU A 43 -6.42 16.33 3.56
C GLU A 43 -5.79 17.24 2.51
N LYS A 44 -6.60 17.74 1.57
CA LYS A 44 -6.17 18.61 0.47
C LYS A 44 -7.21 19.66 0.14
N ASP A 45 -6.73 20.85 -0.18
CA ASP A 45 -7.51 21.90 -0.81
C ASP A 45 -7.41 21.74 -2.33
N LEU A 46 -8.55 21.56 -2.99
CA LEU A 46 -8.68 21.41 -4.42
C LEU A 46 -9.29 22.70 -4.98
N PRO A 47 -8.49 23.60 -5.58
CA PRO A 47 -9.03 24.76 -6.27
C PRO A 47 -9.84 24.28 -7.47
N PHE A 48 -11.15 24.37 -7.42
CA PHE A 48 -12.05 23.93 -8.46
C PHE A 48 -12.44 25.09 -9.35
N ALA A 49 -11.87 25.12 -10.56
CA ALA A 49 -12.19 26.12 -11.54
C ALA A 49 -12.55 25.47 -12.87
N THR A 50 -13.80 25.02 -13.02
CA THR A 50 -14.27 24.46 -14.28
C THR A 50 -14.89 25.55 -15.13
N VAL A 51 -14.14 25.98 -16.14
CA VAL A 51 -14.62 26.90 -17.18
C VAL A 51 -15.18 26.15 -18.39
N ASN A 52 -14.94 24.83 -18.47
CA ASN A 52 -15.45 23.94 -19.50
C ASN A 52 -15.82 22.58 -18.88
N THR A 53 -16.95 22.03 -19.29
CA THR A 53 -17.47 20.72 -18.83
C THR A 53 -17.12 19.57 -19.78
N SER A 54 -16.51 19.85 -20.95
CA SER A 54 -16.15 18.85 -21.95
C SER A 54 -14.74 18.27 -21.77
N SER A 55 -13.85 18.96 -21.06
CA SER A 55 -12.44 18.59 -20.89
C SER A 55 -12.07 18.33 -19.44
N TYR A 56 -11.00 17.56 -19.22
CA TYR A 56 -10.41 17.39 -17.90
C TYR A 56 -9.40 18.50 -17.63
N LEU A 57 -9.38 18.97 -16.39
CA LEU A 57 -8.38 19.87 -15.85
C LEU A 57 -7.46 19.10 -14.91
N ARG A 58 -6.16 19.24 -15.13
CA ARG A 58 -5.15 18.53 -14.36
C ARG A 58 -4.73 19.36 -13.15
N TYR A 59 -4.77 18.73 -11.99
CA TYR A 59 -4.33 19.31 -10.72
C TYR A 59 -2.83 19.11 -10.51
N PRO A 60 -2.20 19.96 -9.69
CA PRO A 60 -0.82 19.76 -9.26
C PRO A 60 -0.60 18.39 -8.61
N GLU A 61 0.65 17.96 -8.64
CA GLU A 61 1.11 16.70 -8.05
C GLU A 61 0.85 16.68 -6.53
N ILE A 62 0.23 15.60 -6.04
CA ILE A 62 -0.08 15.40 -4.63
C ILE A 62 0.88 14.35 -4.08
N PRO A 63 1.88 14.72 -3.26
CA PRO A 63 2.82 13.75 -2.73
C PRO A 63 2.12 12.78 -1.80
N LEU A 64 2.31 11.49 -2.05
CA LEU A 64 1.81 10.40 -1.21
C LEU A 64 2.86 10.02 -0.14
N ASN A 65 4.14 10.03 -0.53
CA ASN A 65 5.28 9.73 0.34
C ASN A 65 5.16 8.44 1.15
N ILE A 66 4.59 7.40 0.55
CA ILE A 66 4.35 6.13 1.25
C ILE A 66 5.67 5.40 1.45
N ASP A 67 5.96 5.03 2.70
CA ASP A 67 7.08 4.16 3.05
C ASP A 67 6.61 2.70 3.17
N VAL A 68 6.51 2.03 2.02
CA VAL A 68 6.04 0.63 1.96
C VAL A 68 6.94 -0.31 2.76
N ASP A 69 8.25 -0.07 2.77
CA ASP A 69 9.19 -0.90 3.55
C ASP A 69 8.90 -0.82 5.05
N ALA A 70 8.65 0.38 5.58
CA ALA A 70 8.27 0.56 6.97
C ALA A 70 6.94 -0.14 7.30
N GLN A 71 5.95 -0.03 6.40
CA GLN A 71 4.64 -0.67 6.56
C GLN A 71 4.73 -2.20 6.53
N ILE A 72 5.58 -2.78 5.67
CA ILE A 72 5.85 -4.22 5.66
C ILE A 72 6.51 -4.64 6.98
N LYS A 73 7.55 -3.92 7.42
CA LYS A 73 8.29 -4.25 8.65
C LYS A 73 7.44 -4.14 9.91
N GLU A 74 6.46 -3.24 9.93
CA GLU A 74 5.47 -3.14 11.00
C GLU A 74 4.60 -4.40 11.09
N LYS A 75 4.26 -5.02 9.95
CA LYS A 75 3.49 -6.27 9.91
C LYS A 75 4.35 -7.51 10.12
N ASN A 76 5.55 -7.54 9.55
CA ASN A 76 6.51 -8.62 9.67
C ASN A 76 7.94 -8.09 9.52
N SER A 77 8.69 -8.06 10.64
CA SER A 77 10.05 -7.50 10.68
C SER A 77 11.09 -8.29 9.89
N LYS A 78 10.78 -9.52 9.45
CA LYS A 78 11.65 -10.34 8.60
C LYS A 78 11.51 -10.01 7.11
N LEU A 79 10.44 -9.29 6.74
CA LEU A 79 10.14 -8.92 5.36
C LEU A 79 10.51 -7.46 5.11
N SER A 80 10.69 -7.14 3.84
CA SER A 80 11.04 -5.80 3.36
C SER A 80 10.38 -5.52 2.01
N VAL A 81 10.63 -4.34 1.48
CA VAL A 81 10.22 -3.97 0.12
C VAL A 81 10.73 -4.95 -0.96
N GLU A 82 11.84 -5.64 -0.72
CA GLU A 82 12.40 -6.66 -1.64
C GLU A 82 11.52 -7.92 -1.73
N ASN A 83 10.67 -8.15 -0.73
CA ASN A 83 9.74 -9.28 -0.67
C ASN A 83 8.37 -8.96 -1.29
N LEU A 84 8.19 -7.77 -1.87
CA LEU A 84 6.97 -7.39 -2.56
C LEU A 84 6.71 -8.31 -3.76
N LYS A 85 5.51 -8.89 -3.82
CA LYS A 85 5.03 -9.66 -4.97
C LYS A 85 3.96 -8.92 -5.76
N SER A 86 3.16 -8.07 -5.10
CA SER A 86 2.14 -7.24 -5.75
C SER A 86 1.78 -6.04 -4.88
N VAL A 87 1.48 -4.93 -5.52
CA VAL A 87 0.88 -3.73 -4.91
C VAL A 87 -0.19 -3.19 -5.85
N LYS A 88 -1.43 -3.08 -5.36
CA LYS A 88 -2.57 -2.63 -6.18
C LYS A 88 -3.40 -1.60 -5.42
N LEU A 89 -3.93 -0.61 -6.13
CA LEU A 89 -4.91 0.32 -5.57
C LEU A 89 -6.29 -0.37 -5.57
N THR A 90 -6.79 -0.76 -4.41
CA THR A 90 -8.06 -1.51 -4.30
C THR A 90 -9.24 -0.64 -3.89
N GLY A 91 -8.98 0.58 -3.45
CA GLY A 91 -10.03 1.56 -3.18
C GLY A 91 -9.48 2.97 -3.20
N PHE A 92 -10.30 3.92 -3.67
CA PHE A 92 -10.00 5.33 -3.53
C PHE A 92 -11.31 6.11 -3.45
N THR A 93 -11.56 6.77 -2.33
CA THR A 93 -12.61 7.78 -2.20
C THR A 93 -12.04 9.18 -2.00
N ILE A 94 -12.78 10.19 -2.48
CA ILE A 94 -12.58 11.59 -2.13
C ILE A 94 -13.81 12.03 -1.35
N ASP A 95 -13.61 12.36 -0.08
CA ASP A 95 -14.70 12.80 0.81
C ASP A 95 -14.69 14.33 0.96
N TYR A 96 -15.87 14.93 0.82
CA TYR A 96 -16.08 16.34 1.05
C TYR A 96 -15.88 16.71 2.53
N ILE A 97 -15.18 17.81 2.79
CA ILE A 97 -15.07 18.40 4.13
C ILE A 97 -15.82 19.74 4.14
N SER A 98 -15.40 20.68 3.30
CA SER A 98 -15.96 22.03 3.23
C SER A 98 -15.69 22.67 1.86
N SER A 99 -16.28 23.84 1.62
CA SER A 99 -15.98 24.68 0.47
C SER A 99 -16.10 26.16 0.79
N THR A 100 -15.45 26.99 -0.03
CA THR A 100 -15.46 28.46 0.14
C THR A 100 -16.77 29.08 -0.34
N LEU A 101 -17.34 28.58 -1.44
CA LEU A 101 -18.55 29.11 -2.07
C LEU A 101 -19.77 28.19 -1.92
N GLY A 102 -19.67 27.14 -1.11
CA GLY A 102 -20.78 26.24 -0.77
C GLY A 102 -21.03 25.13 -1.78
N ASN A 103 -20.23 25.01 -2.84
CA ASN A 103 -20.34 23.87 -3.74
C ASN A 103 -19.84 22.59 -3.08
N LYS A 104 -20.29 21.47 -3.65
CA LYS A 104 -20.01 20.11 -3.18
C LYS A 104 -19.50 19.24 -4.32
N LEU A 105 -19.17 17.97 -4.07
CA LEU A 105 -18.53 17.11 -5.06
C LEU A 105 -19.39 16.79 -6.28
N ASN A 106 -20.71 17.01 -6.25
CA ASN A 106 -21.59 16.82 -7.40
C ASN A 106 -21.35 17.83 -8.55
N ILE A 107 -20.53 18.87 -8.33
CA ILE A 107 -20.03 19.73 -9.41
C ILE A 107 -18.94 19.04 -10.25
N ILE A 108 -18.38 17.93 -9.77
CA ILE A 108 -17.44 17.08 -10.49
C ILE A 108 -18.25 15.98 -11.17
N ASN A 109 -18.22 15.96 -12.50
CA ASN A 109 -18.85 14.91 -13.31
C ASN A 109 -17.97 13.67 -13.39
N GLY A 110 -16.67 13.88 -13.63
CA GLY A 110 -15.73 12.77 -13.75
C GLY A 110 -14.37 13.14 -13.19
N ALA A 111 -13.63 12.11 -12.79
CA ALA A 111 -12.25 12.25 -12.36
C ALA A 111 -11.43 11.06 -12.84
N LYS A 112 -10.16 11.32 -13.14
CA LYS A 112 -9.14 10.30 -13.40
C LYS A 112 -8.02 10.46 -12.40
N VAL A 113 -7.53 9.34 -11.91
CA VAL A 113 -6.46 9.28 -10.94
C VAL A 113 -5.25 8.62 -11.59
N PHE A 114 -4.11 9.29 -11.50
CA PHE A 114 -2.83 8.75 -11.97
C PHE A 114 -1.86 8.65 -10.81
N ILE A 115 -0.97 7.66 -10.87
CA ILE A 115 0.20 7.54 -9.99
C ILE A 115 1.46 7.82 -10.79
N LYS A 116 2.43 8.46 -10.14
CA LYS A 116 3.77 8.72 -10.67
C LYS A 116 4.82 8.39 -9.62
N ALA A 117 5.98 7.99 -10.11
CA ALA A 117 7.20 7.81 -9.34
C ALA A 117 8.41 8.27 -10.18
N PRO A 118 9.59 8.51 -9.58
CA PRO A 118 10.77 8.97 -10.29
C PRO A 118 11.16 8.01 -11.40
N ASN A 119 11.46 8.55 -12.58
CA ASN A 119 11.90 7.79 -13.76
C ASN A 119 10.90 6.76 -14.31
N LEU A 120 9.64 6.81 -13.86
CA LEU A 120 8.56 5.98 -14.41
C LEU A 120 7.52 6.86 -15.12
N PRO A 121 6.90 6.37 -16.21
CA PRO A 121 5.78 7.06 -16.83
C PRO A 121 4.60 7.12 -15.87
N GLU A 122 3.68 8.04 -16.07
CA GLU A 122 2.45 8.10 -15.27
C GLU A 122 1.52 6.95 -15.64
N VAL A 123 0.83 6.38 -14.65
CA VAL A 123 -0.12 5.29 -14.88
C VAL A 123 -1.49 5.63 -14.35
N LEU A 124 -2.52 5.40 -15.16
CA LEU A 124 -3.92 5.52 -14.74
C LEU A 124 -4.26 4.39 -13.76
N VAL A 125 -4.78 4.75 -12.59
CA VAL A 125 -5.10 3.80 -11.52
C VAL A 125 -6.58 3.80 -11.13
N GLY A 126 -7.37 4.72 -11.69
CA GLY A 126 -8.80 4.71 -11.48
C GLY A 126 -9.51 5.87 -12.16
N THR A 127 -10.80 5.68 -12.37
CA THR A 127 -11.68 6.69 -12.99
C THR A 127 -13.07 6.68 -12.36
N VAL A 128 -13.77 7.79 -12.48
CA VAL A 128 -15.19 7.92 -12.18
C VAL A 128 -15.80 8.84 -13.22
N GLU A 129 -17.01 8.52 -13.65
CA GLU A 129 -17.79 9.33 -14.59
C GLU A 129 -19.23 9.42 -14.08
N ASN A 130 -19.94 10.47 -14.49
CA ASN A 130 -21.33 10.71 -14.15
C ASN A 130 -21.58 10.74 -12.63
N ASN A 131 -20.65 11.31 -11.87
CA ASN A 131 -20.83 11.48 -10.44
C ASN A 131 -21.98 12.44 -10.15
N THR A 132 -22.87 12.01 -9.26
CA THR A 132 -24.00 12.81 -8.75
C THR A 132 -23.95 12.94 -7.24
N ASN A 133 -23.02 12.26 -6.56
CA ASN A 133 -22.93 12.27 -5.12
C ASN A 133 -22.24 13.56 -4.64
N PRO A 134 -22.89 14.33 -3.75
CA PRO A 134 -22.34 15.60 -3.27
C PRO A 134 -21.25 15.42 -2.20
N ASN A 135 -21.21 14.30 -1.48
CA ASN A 135 -20.38 14.15 -0.29
C ASN A 135 -19.18 13.22 -0.51
N THR A 136 -19.28 12.24 -1.42
CA THR A 136 -18.20 11.30 -1.68
C THR A 136 -18.09 10.99 -3.17
N LEU A 137 -16.89 11.15 -3.72
CA LEU A 137 -16.54 10.66 -5.04
C LEU A 137 -15.85 9.30 -4.90
N THR A 138 -16.48 8.24 -5.40
CA THR A 138 -15.91 6.89 -5.38
C THR A 138 -15.22 6.61 -6.70
N ILE A 139 -13.91 6.41 -6.68
CA ILE A 139 -13.12 6.11 -7.86
C ILE A 139 -13.17 4.62 -8.13
N ASN A 140 -13.54 4.24 -9.36
CA ASN A 140 -13.42 2.86 -9.82
C ASN A 140 -11.95 2.60 -10.13
N THR A 141 -11.28 1.80 -9.30
CA THR A 141 -9.86 1.51 -9.47
C THR A 141 -9.64 0.51 -10.60
N THR A 142 -8.48 0.58 -11.23
CA THR A 142 -8.05 -0.38 -12.24
C THR A 142 -7.17 -1.45 -11.61
N ASP A 143 -7.15 -2.65 -12.20
CA ASP A 143 -6.27 -3.74 -11.75
C ASP A 143 -4.82 -3.55 -12.22
N THR A 144 -4.25 -2.38 -11.90
CA THR A 144 -2.90 -1.99 -12.28
C THR A 144 -1.91 -2.42 -11.21
N GLU A 145 -0.83 -3.09 -11.61
CA GLU A 145 0.30 -3.40 -10.73
C GLU A 145 1.16 -2.15 -10.49
N LEU A 146 1.43 -1.83 -9.23
CA LEU A 146 2.06 -0.60 -8.78
C LEU A 146 3.34 -0.83 -7.96
N ILE A 147 3.84 -2.06 -7.94
CA ILE A 147 5.05 -2.44 -7.20
C ILE A 147 6.21 -1.46 -7.45
N ASP A 148 6.52 -1.15 -8.71
CA ASP A 148 7.66 -0.29 -9.06
C ASP A 148 7.42 1.19 -8.73
N TYR A 149 6.16 1.60 -8.63
CA TYR A 149 5.77 2.96 -8.24
C TYR A 149 5.88 3.19 -6.74
N LEU A 150 5.60 2.15 -5.94
CA LEU A 150 5.57 2.25 -4.48
C LEU A 150 6.82 1.68 -3.78
N LYS A 151 7.78 1.11 -4.54
CA LYS A 151 9.15 0.85 -4.06
C LYS A 151 9.87 2.12 -3.64
N SER A 152 9.66 3.22 -4.36
CA SER A 152 10.22 4.52 -4.01
C SER A 152 9.35 5.22 -2.97
N LYS A 153 9.98 5.93 -2.03
CA LYS A 153 9.29 6.83 -1.09
C LYS A 153 8.84 8.15 -1.75
N GLN A 154 9.25 8.42 -2.99
CA GLN A 154 8.91 9.63 -3.74
C GLN A 154 7.74 9.38 -4.69
N ASN A 155 6.66 8.80 -4.20
CA ASN A 155 5.46 8.54 -4.97
C ASN A 155 4.44 9.68 -4.82
N SER A 156 3.62 9.87 -5.86
CA SER A 156 2.63 10.93 -5.92
C SER A 156 1.41 10.57 -6.75
N LEU A 157 0.34 11.34 -6.55
CA LEU A 157 -0.90 11.26 -7.30
C LEU A 157 -1.10 12.49 -8.17
N PHE A 158 -1.78 12.29 -9.30
CA PHE A 158 -2.42 13.35 -10.05
C PHE A 158 -3.91 13.10 -10.16
N LEU A 159 -4.66 14.18 -10.08
CA LEU A 159 -6.09 14.21 -10.33
C LEU A 159 -6.35 15.00 -11.60
N GLU A 160 -7.10 14.40 -12.51
CA GLU A 160 -7.70 15.09 -13.63
C GLU A 160 -9.20 15.14 -13.39
N ILE A 161 -9.79 16.33 -13.36
CA ILE A 161 -11.19 16.53 -12.97
C ILE A 161 -11.95 17.16 -14.14
N LYS A 162 -13.14 16.62 -14.40
CA LYS A 162 -14.09 17.14 -15.38
C LYS A 162 -15.32 17.67 -14.64
N GLY A 163 -15.66 18.93 -14.88
CA GLY A 163 -16.83 19.57 -14.28
C GLY A 163 -18.15 19.07 -14.86
N ALA A 164 -19.18 19.00 -14.02
CA ALA A 164 -20.58 18.81 -14.44
C ALA A 164 -21.22 20.11 -14.93
N GLN A 165 -20.78 21.23 -14.37
CA GLN A 165 -21.22 22.58 -14.70
C GLN A 165 -20.05 23.54 -14.56
N THR A 166 -20.16 24.72 -15.16
CA THR A 166 -19.16 25.76 -14.96
C THR A 166 -19.26 26.30 -13.54
N SER A 167 -18.20 26.18 -12.75
CA SER A 167 -18.16 26.70 -11.38
C SER A 167 -16.73 27.07 -10.98
N LEU A 168 -16.64 28.03 -10.08
CA LEU A 168 -15.44 28.37 -9.34
C LEU A 168 -15.71 28.10 -7.86
N ASP A 169 -14.83 27.37 -7.20
CA ASP A 169 -14.82 27.14 -5.75
C ASP A 169 -13.44 26.64 -5.31
N GLU A 170 -13.21 26.56 -4.01
CA GLU A 170 -12.11 25.83 -3.42
C GLU A 170 -12.70 24.78 -2.49
N LEU A 171 -12.51 23.51 -2.86
CA LEU A 171 -13.07 22.37 -2.13
C LEU A 171 -12.01 21.79 -1.21
N LYS A 172 -12.30 21.73 0.08
CA LYS A 172 -11.49 21.00 1.03
C LYS A 172 -11.98 19.55 1.10
N VAL A 173 -11.08 18.60 0.85
CA VAL A 173 -11.42 17.18 0.72
C VAL A 173 -10.42 16.27 1.46
N ASN A 174 -10.88 15.07 1.78
CA ASN A 174 -10.04 13.96 2.22
C ASN A 174 -9.87 12.96 1.07
N LEU A 175 -8.64 12.78 0.60
CA LEU A 175 -8.26 11.71 -0.31
C LEU A 175 -7.95 10.45 0.50
N LYS A 176 -8.63 9.35 0.19
CA LYS A 176 -8.50 8.08 0.91
C LYS A 176 -8.16 6.92 -0.03
N PRO A 177 -6.92 6.85 -0.54
CA PRO A 177 -6.47 5.67 -1.26
C PRO A 177 -6.22 4.50 -0.30
N VAL A 178 -6.49 3.30 -0.77
CA VAL A 178 -6.24 2.03 -0.08
C VAL A 178 -5.42 1.14 -1.01
N PHE A 179 -4.19 0.86 -0.60
CA PHE A 179 -3.29 -0.02 -1.32
C PHE A 179 -3.28 -1.40 -0.70
N LYS A 180 -3.55 -2.43 -1.51
CA LYS A 180 -3.38 -3.82 -1.12
C LYS A 180 -1.97 -4.26 -1.47
N ILE A 181 -1.24 -4.71 -0.47
CA ILE A 181 0.14 -5.18 -0.59
C ILE A 181 0.17 -6.68 -0.36
N THR A 182 0.87 -7.39 -1.23
CA THR A 182 1.12 -8.83 -1.12
C THR A 182 2.63 -9.04 -1.05
N VAL A 183 3.10 -9.62 0.04
CA VAL A 183 4.52 -9.95 0.29
C VAL A 183 4.70 -11.45 0.34
N GLY A 184 5.84 -11.95 -0.12
CA GLY A 184 6.18 -13.38 -0.02
C GLY A 184 7.69 -13.57 0.04
N LEU A 185 8.11 -14.69 0.62
CA LEU A 185 9.51 -15.08 0.68
C LEU A 185 10.06 -15.48 -0.71
#